data_AF-A0A1A8VN04-F1
#
_entry.id   AF-A0A1A8VN04-F1
#
_cell.length_a   1.000
_cell.length_b   1.000
_cell.length_c   1.000
_cell.angle_alpha   90.00
_cell.angle_beta   90.00
_cell.angle_gamma   90.00
#
_symmetry.space_group_name_H-M   'P 1'
#
loop_
_entity.id
_entity.type
_entity.pdbx_description
1 polymer ?
#
loop_
_entity_poly.entity_id
_entity_poly.type
_entity_poly.pdbx_seq_one_letter_code
_entity_poly.pdbx_strand_id
1 'polypeptide(L)'
;MSFDDLTDNTRSERVTEFLQNKDEEAVLRLAKELLLKYKFMEHTFVTRQMNTEKKIPELKDALKIVNALHKRKEMNESKNMELYFPLEESLYAKGVVEKTDKILLWLGANVMVEFPFKEALDLLNLHLDRAITLYEDMDKELVWLHEQISTTEINISRIHNYVEMKKKSKEKDGVENQINSQ
;
A
#
# COMPACT_ATOMS: atom_id res chain seq x y z
N MET A 1 17.78 -24.46 -8.93
CA MET A 1 17.68 -23.12 -8.31
C MET A 1 16.63 -22.31 -9.06
N SER A 2 15.62 -21.87 -8.32
CA SER A 2 14.40 -21.19 -8.79
C SER A 2 14.72 -19.72 -9.10
N PHE A 3 13.86 -19.05 -9.87
CA PHE A 3 13.93 -17.59 -10.05
C PHE A 3 13.62 -16.83 -8.75
N ASP A 4 12.96 -17.49 -7.78
CA ASP A 4 12.74 -17.01 -6.41
C ASP A 4 14.07 -16.83 -5.63
N ASP A 5 15.17 -17.42 -6.08
CA ASP A 5 16.47 -17.27 -5.43
C ASP A 5 17.11 -15.88 -5.66
N LEU A 6 16.54 -15.02 -6.53
CA LEU A 6 17.04 -13.67 -6.83
C LEU A 6 16.42 -12.54 -5.95
N THR A 7 15.35 -12.83 -5.22
CA THR A 7 14.67 -11.86 -4.33
C THR A 7 15.23 -11.84 -2.91
N ASP A 8 16.15 -12.75 -2.60
CA ASP A 8 16.80 -12.82 -1.29
C ASP A 8 18.02 -11.88 -1.24
N ASN A 9 17.94 -10.87 -0.36
CA ASN A 9 18.92 -9.80 -0.19
C ASN A 9 20.32 -10.36 0.15
N THR A 10 20.41 -11.54 0.77
CA THR A 10 21.69 -12.21 1.07
C THR A 10 22.38 -12.88 -0.12
N ARG A 11 21.69 -13.03 -1.27
CA ARG A 11 22.24 -13.70 -2.46
C ARG A 11 22.46 -12.80 -3.66
N SER A 12 22.16 -11.50 -3.53
CA SER A 12 22.43 -10.49 -4.55
C SER A 12 23.91 -10.51 -5.02
N GLU A 13 24.85 -10.92 -4.14
CA GLU A 13 26.28 -11.07 -4.47
C GLU A 13 26.60 -12.24 -5.42
N ARG A 14 25.73 -13.24 -5.57
CA ARG A 14 25.95 -14.45 -6.41
C ARG A 14 25.26 -14.42 -7.77
N VAL A 15 24.77 -13.26 -8.20
CA VAL A 15 24.13 -13.11 -9.53
C VAL A 15 25.08 -13.56 -10.65
N THR A 16 26.39 -13.35 -10.50
CA THR A 16 27.41 -13.76 -11.46
C THR A 16 27.58 -15.28 -11.57
N GLU A 17 27.47 -16.02 -10.46
CA GLU A 17 27.52 -17.50 -10.44
C GLU A 17 26.26 -18.11 -11.07
N PHE A 18 25.10 -17.47 -10.89
CA PHE A 18 23.83 -17.93 -11.46
C PHE A 18 23.76 -17.74 -12.99
N LEU A 19 24.42 -16.70 -13.51
CA LEU A 19 24.44 -16.38 -14.94
C LEU A 19 25.34 -17.31 -15.77
N GLN A 20 26.32 -17.99 -15.18
CA GLN A 20 27.27 -18.83 -15.92
C GLN A 20 26.60 -19.98 -16.71
N ASN A 21 25.40 -20.42 -16.31
CA ASN A 21 24.71 -21.58 -16.87
C ASN A 21 23.36 -21.25 -17.54
N LYS A 22 23.04 -19.97 -17.81
CA LYS A 22 21.75 -19.54 -18.36
C LYS A 22 21.87 -18.54 -19.50
N ASP A 23 20.80 -18.42 -20.27
CA ASP A 23 20.65 -17.38 -21.28
C ASP A 23 20.52 -15.99 -20.62
N GLU A 24 21.56 -15.18 -20.78
CA GLU A 24 21.73 -13.88 -20.14
C GLU A 24 20.67 -12.86 -20.58
N GLU A 25 20.26 -12.90 -21.86
CA GLU A 25 19.24 -11.99 -22.38
C GLU A 25 17.85 -12.34 -21.84
N ALA A 26 17.55 -13.64 -21.70
CA ALA A 26 16.31 -14.09 -21.07
C ALA A 26 16.23 -13.68 -19.59
N VAL A 27 17.33 -13.82 -18.83
CA VAL A 27 17.38 -13.42 -17.42
C VAL A 27 17.22 -11.90 -17.28
N LEU A 28 17.87 -11.11 -18.14
CA LEU A 28 17.72 -9.65 -18.14
C LEU A 28 16.27 -9.22 -18.44
N ARG A 29 15.61 -9.87 -19.40
CA ARG A 29 14.20 -9.61 -19.72
C ARG A 29 13.30 -9.90 -18.52
N LEU A 30 13.47 -11.07 -17.89
CA LEU A 30 12.69 -11.46 -16.71
C LEU A 30 12.91 -10.51 -15.52
N ALA A 31 14.14 -10.06 -15.29
CA ALA A 31 14.44 -9.09 -14.23
C ALA A 31 13.75 -7.74 -14.47
N LYS A 32 13.73 -7.26 -15.72
CA LYS A 32 12.99 -6.04 -16.10
C LYS A 32 11.47 -6.21 -15.93
N GLU A 33 10.91 -7.35 -16.32
CA GLU A 33 9.49 -7.66 -16.10
C GLU A 33 9.14 -7.69 -14.61
N LEU A 34 10.01 -8.28 -13.77
CA LEU A 34 9.84 -8.31 -12.33
C LEU A 34 9.86 -6.89 -11.73
N LEU A 35 10.80 -6.04 -12.16
CA LEU A 35 10.86 -4.65 -11.74
C LEU A 35 9.57 -3.89 -12.06
N LEU A 36 9.00 -4.09 -13.26
CA LEU A 36 7.74 -3.47 -13.65
C LEU A 36 6.58 -3.93 -12.75
N LYS A 37 6.54 -5.21 -12.36
CA LYS A 37 5.55 -5.74 -11.43
C LYS A 37 5.66 -5.10 -10.05
N TYR A 38 6.88 -4.95 -9.51
CA TYR A 38 7.08 -4.29 -8.22
C TYR A 38 6.65 -2.82 -8.24
N LYS A 39 7.01 -2.07 -9.30
CA LYS A 39 6.58 -0.67 -9.45
C LYS A 39 5.05 -0.52 -9.59
N PHE A 40 4.41 -1.43 -10.30
CA PHE A 40 2.94 -1.46 -10.38
C PHE A 40 2.29 -1.76 -9.02
N MET A 41 2.88 -2.71 -8.27
CA MET A 41 2.42 -3.07 -6.94
C MET A 41 2.56 -1.87 -5.99
N GLU A 42 3.74 -1.25 -5.92
CA GLU A 42 4.03 -0.04 -5.15
C GLU A 42 2.98 1.05 -5.40
N HIS A 43 2.72 1.41 -6.67
CA HIS A 43 1.71 2.41 -7.01
C HIS A 43 0.31 2.05 -6.48
N THR A 44 -0.07 0.78 -6.55
CA THR A 44 -1.35 0.28 -6.04
C THR A 44 -1.42 0.40 -4.51
N PHE A 45 -0.35 0.02 -3.82
CA PHE A 45 -0.26 0.14 -2.37
C PHE A 45 -0.28 1.60 -1.91
N VAL A 46 0.50 2.50 -2.53
CA VAL A 46 0.47 3.94 -2.20
C VAL A 46 -0.94 4.51 -2.33
N THR A 47 -1.62 4.23 -3.45
CA THR A 47 -2.99 4.73 -3.68
C THR A 47 -3.95 4.25 -2.59
N ARG A 48 -3.86 2.97 -2.21
CA ARG A 48 -4.72 2.40 -1.17
C ARG A 48 -4.32 2.89 0.24
N GLN A 49 -3.05 3.22 0.48
CA GLN A 49 -2.56 3.76 1.75
C GLN A 49 -3.14 5.17 1.95
N MET A 50 -3.03 6.04 0.95
CA MET A 50 -3.62 7.39 0.98
C MET A 50 -5.13 7.37 1.23
N ASN A 51 -5.84 6.43 0.60
CA ASN A 51 -7.28 6.28 0.82
C ASN A 51 -7.62 5.79 2.23
N THR A 52 -6.77 4.95 2.82
CA THR A 52 -6.96 4.44 4.19
C THR A 52 -6.62 5.51 5.21
N GLU A 53 -5.56 6.28 4.98
CA GLU A 53 -5.14 7.42 5.80
C GLU A 53 -6.23 8.46 5.94
N LYS A 54 -6.94 8.79 4.84
CA LYS A 54 -8.08 9.72 4.86
C LYS A 54 -9.30 9.21 5.63
N LYS A 55 -9.52 7.89 5.66
CA LYS A 55 -10.67 7.28 6.37
C LYS A 55 -10.48 7.26 7.89
N ILE A 56 -9.25 7.18 8.37
CA ILE A 56 -8.96 7.17 9.81
C ILE A 56 -9.51 8.40 10.55
N PRO A 57 -9.27 9.66 10.12
CA PRO A 57 -9.84 10.83 10.77
C PRO A 57 -11.37 10.88 10.64
N GLU A 58 -11.94 10.48 9.50
CA GLU A 58 -13.40 10.40 9.31
C GLU A 58 -14.05 9.45 10.33
N LEU A 59 -13.47 8.27 10.55
CA LEU A 59 -13.94 7.31 11.56
C LEU A 59 -13.78 7.84 12.98
N LYS A 60 -12.66 8.53 13.28
CA LYS A 60 -12.44 9.17 14.58
C LYS A 60 -13.46 10.28 14.86
N ASP A 61 -13.80 11.08 13.87
CA ASP A 61 -14.79 12.14 14.01
C ASP A 61 -16.21 11.57 14.16
N ALA A 62 -16.55 10.52 13.41
CA ALA A 62 -17.78 9.77 13.63
C ALA A 62 -17.88 9.24 15.07
N LEU A 63 -16.82 8.60 15.57
CA LEU A 63 -16.75 8.11 16.96
C LEU A 63 -16.93 9.22 18.00
N LYS A 64 -16.34 10.40 17.78
CA LYS A 64 -16.53 11.55 18.69
C LYS A 64 -18.00 11.96 18.75
N ILE A 65 -18.66 12.03 17.60
CA ILE A 65 -20.09 12.40 17.51
C ILE A 65 -20.96 11.36 18.21
N VAL A 66 -20.78 10.07 17.91
CA VAL A 66 -21.56 8.99 18.53
C VAL A 66 -21.35 8.96 20.05
N ASN A 67 -20.10 9.13 20.52
CA ASN A 67 -19.82 9.19 21.96
C ASN A 67 -20.44 10.42 22.63
N ALA A 68 -20.44 11.58 21.97
CA ALA A 68 -21.07 12.79 22.51
C ALA A 68 -22.59 12.62 22.66
N LEU A 69 -23.24 12.02 21.65
CA LEU A 69 -24.67 11.71 21.69
C LEU A 69 -24.99 10.64 22.75
N HIS A 70 -24.14 9.62 22.89
CA HIS A 70 -24.29 8.59 23.91
C HIS A 70 -24.18 9.15 25.33
N LYS A 71 -23.15 9.96 25.62
CA LYS A 71 -22.96 10.60 26.94
C LYS A 71 -24.13 11.51 27.31
N ARG A 72 -24.65 12.27 26.34
CA ARG A 72 -25.83 13.11 26.55
C ARG A 72 -27.06 12.30 26.96
N LYS A 73 -27.24 11.14 26.32
CA LYS A 73 -28.30 10.20 26.70
C LYS A 73 -28.13 9.72 28.14
N GLU A 74 -26.92 9.33 28.54
CA GLU A 74 -26.62 8.88 29.92
C GLU A 74 -26.87 9.98 30.97
N MET A 75 -26.57 11.23 30.64
CA MET A 75 -26.81 12.39 31.51
C MET A 75 -28.29 12.78 31.63
N ASN A 76 -29.21 12.09 30.94
CA ASN A 76 -30.63 12.41 30.86
C ASN A 76 -30.91 13.89 30.55
N GLU A 77 -30.08 14.48 29.69
CA GLU A 77 -30.20 15.89 29.35
C GLU A 77 -31.41 16.11 28.43
N SER A 78 -32.52 16.57 29.00
CA SER A 78 -33.83 16.72 28.34
C SER A 78 -33.90 17.88 27.35
N LYS A 79 -32.83 18.66 27.20
CA LYS A 79 -32.82 19.80 26.30
C LYS A 79 -32.67 19.30 24.86
N ASN A 80 -33.36 19.90 23.90
CA ASN A 80 -33.10 19.64 22.49
C ASN A 80 -31.76 20.28 22.07
N MET A 81 -31.06 19.69 21.11
CA MET A 81 -29.80 20.23 20.60
C MET A 81 -30.05 21.05 19.35
N GLU A 82 -29.75 22.34 19.39
CA GLU A 82 -29.72 23.14 18.17
C GLU A 82 -28.33 23.01 17.53
N LEU A 83 -28.28 22.45 16.32
CA LEU A 83 -27.06 22.29 15.54
C LEU A 83 -27.22 22.95 14.17
N TYR A 84 -26.08 23.29 13.58
CA TYR A 84 -26.01 23.74 12.21
C TYR A 84 -25.45 22.61 11.36
N PHE A 85 -26.27 22.11 10.42
CA PHE A 85 -25.90 21.05 9.50
C PHE A 85 -25.41 21.67 8.20
N PRO A 86 -24.20 21.31 7.72
CA PRO A 86 -23.72 21.78 6.42
C PRO A 86 -24.57 21.15 5.30
N LEU A 87 -25.11 21.99 4.42
CA LEU A 87 -25.76 21.58 3.16
C LEU A 87 -24.81 21.72 1.97
N GLU A 88 -23.93 22.73 2.03
CA GLU A 88 -22.86 23.03 1.07
C GLU A 88 -21.67 23.65 1.85
N GLU A 89 -20.52 23.88 1.23
CA GLU A 89 -19.31 24.41 1.91
C GLU A 89 -19.57 25.72 2.67
N SER A 90 -20.44 26.59 2.15
CA SER A 90 -20.78 27.89 2.72
C SER A 90 -22.23 28.00 3.22
N LEU A 91 -23.03 26.94 3.07
CA LEU A 91 -24.46 26.92 3.40
C LEU A 91 -24.76 25.97 4.55
N TYR A 92 -25.34 26.51 5.61
CA TYR A 92 -25.69 25.76 6.82
C TYR A 92 -27.18 25.87 7.11
N ALA A 93 -27.81 24.75 7.47
CA ALA A 93 -29.19 24.71 7.93
C ALA A 93 -29.22 24.52 9.45
N LYS A 94 -30.00 25.36 10.14
CA LYS A 94 -30.28 25.17 11.56
C LYS A 94 -31.25 24.00 11.71
N GLY A 95 -30.87 22.99 12.49
CA GLY A 95 -31.70 21.84 12.82
C GLY A 95 -31.76 21.60 14.32
N VAL A 96 -32.87 21.02 14.78
CA VAL A 96 -33.07 20.64 16.17
C VAL A 96 -33.03 19.12 16.26
N VAL A 97 -32.08 18.58 17.03
CA VAL A 97 -31.96 17.14 17.29
C VAL A 97 -32.71 16.82 18.58
N GLU A 98 -33.72 15.97 18.44
CA GLU A 98 -34.50 15.44 19.56
C GLU A 98 -33.73 14.31 20.28
N LYS A 99 -34.21 13.95 21.48
CA LYS A 99 -33.65 12.82 22.23
C LYS A 99 -33.86 11.53 21.43
N THR A 100 -32.77 10.91 20.98
CA THR A 100 -32.77 9.66 20.23
C THR A 100 -31.98 8.60 20.98
N ASP A 101 -32.36 7.34 20.80
CA ASP A 101 -31.70 6.18 21.42
C ASP A 101 -30.81 5.40 20.45
N LYS A 102 -30.86 5.76 19.17
CA LYS A 102 -30.34 5.02 18.05
C LYS A 102 -29.76 5.99 17.02
N ILE A 103 -28.83 5.49 16.21
CA ILE A 103 -28.17 6.21 15.12
C ILE A 103 -28.24 5.41 13.83
N LEU A 104 -28.30 6.12 12.70
CA LEU A 104 -28.27 5.51 11.37
C LEU A 104 -26.84 5.53 10.83
N LEU A 105 -26.31 4.35 10.48
CA LEU A 105 -24.99 4.19 9.87
C LEU A 105 -25.13 3.76 8.41
N TRP A 106 -24.31 4.35 7.54
CA TRP A 106 -24.20 3.94 6.14
C TRP A 106 -23.18 2.81 5.99
N LEU A 107 -23.64 1.63 5.58
CA LEU A 107 -22.76 0.45 5.43
C LEU A 107 -22.23 0.27 3.99
N GLY A 108 -22.68 1.11 3.06
CA GLY A 108 -22.38 0.97 1.63
C GLY A 108 -23.48 0.22 0.88
N ALA A 109 -23.25 -0.03 -0.42
CA ALA A 109 -24.19 -0.72 -1.31
C ALA A 109 -25.63 -0.19 -1.28
N ASN A 110 -25.79 1.12 -1.07
CA ASN A 110 -27.09 1.80 -0.90
C ASN A 110 -27.90 1.35 0.32
N VAL A 111 -27.23 0.84 1.36
CA VAL A 111 -27.85 0.36 2.59
C VAL A 111 -27.45 1.23 3.78
N MET A 112 -28.47 1.71 4.49
CA MET A 112 -28.37 2.39 5.78
C MET A 112 -29.10 1.56 6.83
N VAL A 113 -28.48 1.39 8.00
CA VAL A 113 -29.03 0.55 9.08
C VAL A 113 -29.05 1.34 10.38
N GLU A 114 -30.12 1.16 11.14
CA GLU A 114 -30.29 1.74 12.47
C GLU A 114 -29.61 0.87 13.53
N PHE A 115 -28.75 1.47 14.36
CA PHE A 115 -28.04 0.82 15.45
C PHE A 115 -28.26 1.53 16.79
N PRO A 116 -28.35 0.80 17.91
CA PRO A 116 -28.15 1.38 19.23
C PRO A 116 -26.74 1.99 19.36
N PHE A 117 -26.59 3.03 20.17
CA PHE A 117 -25.29 3.72 20.36
C PHE A 117 -24.14 2.78 20.71
N LYS A 118 -24.38 1.80 21.60
CA LYS A 118 -23.33 0.86 22.03
C LYS A 118 -22.82 0.01 20.86
N GLU A 119 -23.73 -0.59 20.10
CA GLU A 119 -23.38 -1.39 18.92
C GLU A 119 -22.71 -0.53 17.83
N ALA A 120 -23.17 0.70 17.64
CA ALA A 120 -22.56 1.65 16.71
C ALA A 120 -21.12 1.99 17.11
N LEU A 121 -20.84 2.19 18.41
CA LEU A 121 -19.50 2.44 18.93
C LEU A 121 -18.60 1.22 18.73
N ASP A 122 -19.08 0.02 19.07
CA ASP A 122 -18.34 -1.22 18.90
C ASP A 122 -18.00 -1.46 17.41
N LEU A 123 -18.95 -1.22 16.51
CA LEU A 123 -18.75 -1.35 15.07
C LEU A 123 -17.75 -0.32 14.52
N LEU A 124 -17.86 0.94 14.92
CA LEU A 124 -16.96 2.00 14.47
C LEU A 124 -15.54 1.80 15.02
N ASN A 125 -15.37 1.35 16.27
CA ASN A 125 -14.07 1.00 16.83
C ASN A 125 -13.45 -0.18 16.08
N LEU A 126 -14.23 -1.23 15.80
CA LEU A 126 -13.77 -2.37 15.01
C LEU A 126 -13.30 -1.95 13.60
N HIS A 127 -14.03 -1.03 12.96
CA HIS A 127 -13.62 -0.49 11.66
C HIS A 127 -12.38 0.41 11.75
N LEU A 128 -12.25 1.20 12.81
CA LEU A 128 -11.07 2.02 13.06
C LEU A 128 -9.82 1.15 13.28
N ASP A 129 -9.91 0.14 14.13
CA ASP A 129 -8.79 -0.77 14.40
C ASP A 129 -8.36 -1.48 13.13
N ARG A 130 -9.30 -2.00 12.33
CA ARG A 130 -9.01 -2.60 11.03
C ARG A 130 -8.34 -1.61 10.06
N ALA A 131 -8.78 -0.35 10.04
CA ALA A 131 -8.19 0.67 9.18
C ALA A 131 -6.75 1.01 9.61
N ILE A 132 -6.48 1.07 10.92
CA ILE A 132 -5.14 1.30 11.47
C ILE A 132 -4.22 0.12 11.16
N THR A 133 -4.64 -1.12 11.46
CA THR A 133 -3.85 -2.32 11.15
C THR A 133 -3.58 -2.43 9.64
N LEU A 134 -4.59 -2.17 8.80
CA LEU A 134 -4.39 -2.16 7.36
C LEU A 134 -3.37 -1.11 6.93
N TYR A 135 -3.40 0.09 7.51
CA TYR A 135 -2.42 1.13 7.21
C TYR A 135 -1.00 0.70 7.59
N GLU A 136 -0.81 0.14 8.78
CA GLU A 136 0.48 -0.36 9.26
C GLU A 136 1.03 -1.50 8.40
N ASP A 137 0.18 -2.44 8.01
CA ASP A 137 0.56 -3.55 7.13
C ASP A 137 0.99 -3.03 5.76
N MET A 138 0.26 -2.07 5.21
CA MET A 138 0.61 -1.44 3.94
C MET A 138 1.93 -0.65 4.00
N ASP A 139 2.20 0.00 5.12
CA ASP A 139 3.46 0.72 5.34
C ASP A 139 4.65 -0.25 5.32
N LYS A 140 4.53 -1.39 6.01
CA LYS A 140 5.55 -2.46 5.99
C LYS A 140 5.75 -3.05 4.59
N GLU A 141 4.65 -3.31 3.87
CA GLU A 141 4.70 -3.81 2.49
C GLU A 141 5.37 -2.81 1.54
N LEU A 142 5.12 -1.50 1.71
CA LEU A 142 5.78 -0.46 0.91
C LEU A 142 7.28 -0.39 1.18
N VAL A 143 7.71 -0.46 2.44
CA VAL A 143 9.13 -0.52 2.80
C VAL A 143 9.78 -1.74 2.15
N TRP A 144 9.14 -2.92 2.25
CA TRP A 144 9.62 -4.13 1.60
C TRP A 144 9.72 -3.96 0.07
N LEU A 145 8.69 -3.38 -0.57
CA LEU A 145 8.70 -3.13 -2.02
C LEU A 145 9.82 -2.19 -2.45
N HIS A 146 10.10 -1.12 -1.69
CA HIS A 146 11.20 -0.21 -1.98
C HIS A 146 12.57 -0.93 -1.94
N GLU A 147 12.77 -1.83 -0.97
CA GLU A 147 13.98 -2.66 -0.89
C GLU A 147 14.08 -3.64 -2.07
N GLN A 148 12.97 -4.27 -2.45
CA GLN A 148 12.93 -5.21 -3.58
C GLN A 148 13.17 -4.51 -4.92
N ILE A 149 12.60 -3.32 -5.12
CA ILE A 149 12.84 -2.49 -6.31
C ILE A 149 14.34 -2.16 -6.39
N SER A 150 14.93 -1.64 -5.32
CA SER A 150 16.34 -1.27 -5.26
C SER A 150 17.26 -2.47 -5.55
N THR A 151 16.97 -3.62 -4.94
CA THR A 151 17.73 -4.86 -5.14
C THR A 151 17.62 -5.34 -6.59
N THR A 152 16.42 -5.29 -7.18
CA THR A 152 16.19 -5.69 -8.56
C THR A 152 16.91 -4.75 -9.54
N GLU A 153 16.94 -3.45 -9.29
CA GLU A 153 17.67 -2.47 -10.11
C GLU A 153 19.19 -2.69 -10.07
N ILE A 154 19.74 -3.00 -8.90
CA ILE A 154 21.15 -3.40 -8.76
C ILE A 154 21.43 -4.69 -9.53
N ASN A 155 20.56 -5.70 -9.40
CA ASN A 155 20.71 -6.97 -10.10
C ASN A 155 20.66 -6.78 -11.62
N ILE A 156 19.75 -5.97 -12.15
CA ILE A 156 19.69 -5.60 -13.57
C ILE A 156 21.01 -4.98 -14.03
N SER A 157 21.55 -4.03 -13.25
CA SER A 157 22.82 -3.36 -13.56
C SER A 157 23.99 -4.34 -13.58
N ARG A 158 24.04 -5.28 -12.62
CA ARG A 158 25.07 -6.33 -12.56
C ARG A 158 24.99 -7.28 -13.76
N ILE A 159 23.79 -7.69 -14.15
CA ILE A 159 23.57 -8.53 -15.35
C ILE A 159 24.06 -7.78 -16.59
N HIS A 160 23.71 -6.49 -16.73
CA HIS A 160 24.13 -5.67 -17.86
C HIS A 160 25.66 -5.56 -17.96
N ASN A 161 26.32 -5.27 -16.83
CA ASN A 161 27.77 -5.19 -16.75
C ASN A 161 28.45 -6.52 -17.11
N TYR A 162 27.90 -7.64 -16.63
CA TYR A 162 28.42 -8.98 -16.95
C TYR A 162 28.34 -9.29 -18.45
N VAL A 163 27.19 -9.00 -19.09
CA VAL A 163 26.98 -9.21 -20.53
C VAL A 163 27.96 -8.36 -21.35
N GLU A 164 28.17 -7.09 -20.98
CA GLU A 164 29.14 -6.22 -21.66
C GLU A 164 30.59 -6.72 -21.52
N MET A 165 30.99 -7.16 -20.32
CA MET A 165 32.33 -7.72 -20.11
C MET A 165 32.56 -8.99 -20.93
N LYS A 166 31.54 -9.86 -21.05
CA LYS A 166 31.61 -11.08 -21.85
C LYS A 166 31.68 -10.80 -23.35
N LYS A 167 30.99 -9.76 -23.85
CA LYS A 167 31.11 -9.32 -25.25
C LYS A 167 32.50 -8.79 -25.55
N LYS A 168 33.04 -7.91 -24.69
CA LYS A 168 34.39 -7.33 -24.85
C LYS A 168 35.52 -8.37 -24.77
N SER A 169 35.38 -9.41 -23.95
CA SER A 169 36.37 -10.52 -23.91
C SER A 169 36.36 -11.33 -25.20
N LYS A 170 35.18 -11.70 -25.72
CA LYS A 170 35.07 -12.38 -27.02
C LYS A 170 35.64 -11.57 -28.18
N GLU A 171 35.47 -10.24 -28.17
CA GLU A 171 36.04 -9.36 -29.19
C GLU A 171 37.57 -9.29 -29.12
N LYS A 172 38.15 -9.26 -27.91
CA LYS A 172 39.60 -9.29 -27.70
C LYS A 172 40.23 -10.62 -28.12
N ASP A 173 39.60 -11.75 -27.77
CA ASP A 173 40.05 -13.08 -28.19
C ASP A 173 39.98 -13.26 -29.72
N GLY A 174 39.01 -12.63 -30.37
CA GLY A 174 38.90 -12.62 -31.84
C GLY A 174 40.01 -11.81 -32.52
N VAL A 175 40.45 -10.71 -31.92
CA VAL A 175 41.53 -9.86 -32.43
C VAL A 175 42.91 -10.50 -32.22
N GLU A 176 43.18 -11.09 -31.06
CA GLU A 176 44.45 -11.79 -30.80
C GLU A 176 44.66 -13.03 -31.68
N ASN A 177 43.59 -13.78 -31.96
CA ASN A 177 43.67 -14.93 -32.87
C ASN A 177 43.90 -14.55 -34.35
N GLN A 178 43.48 -13.35 -34.76
CA GLN A 178 43.78 -12.82 -36.10
C GLN A 178 45.22 -12.30 -36.21
N ILE A 179 45.76 -11.72 -35.14
CA ILE A 179 47.16 -11.23 -35.10
C ILE A 179 48.16 -12.40 -35.05
N ASN A 180 47.83 -13.50 -34.36
CA ASN A 180 48.68 -14.69 -34.29
C ASN A 180 48.57 -15.63 -35.51
N SER A 181 47.68 -15.33 -36.48
CA SER A 181 47.49 -16.12 -37.71
C SER A 181 48.04 -15.42 -38.97
N GLN A 182 48.76 -14.31 -38.83
CA GLN A 182 49.56 -13.65 -39.87
C GLN A 182 51.06 -13.80 -39.56
#